data_AF-A0A1H7DMT5-F1
#
_entry.id   AF-A0A1H7DMT5-F1
#
_cell.length_a   1.000
_cell.length_b   1.000
_cell.length_c   1.000
_cell.angle_alpha   90.00
_cell.angle_beta   90.00
_cell.angle_gamma   90.00
#
_symmetry.space_group_name_H-M   'P 1'
#
loop_
_entity.id
_entity.type
_entity.pdbx_description
1 polymer ?
#
loop_
_entity_poly.entity_id
_entity_poly.type
_entity_poly.pdbx_seq_one_letter_code
_entity_poly.pdbx_strand_id
1 'polypeptide(L)'
;MAQFQILHPLSQDDWRPVTAEFVFAPHADQQYIWPSFAEAEAARQSILRRMPTIALRVALAGTDPGDIDWQTREQLRFADATYTPTPWHEEPWYRARHEEHFCHISTKQAGKIAFTENAAKGALDRQLIMSPGRYLHRYFSEHLDNEAIEGWCARLSVQLQENTLTITQDADEIEEVYVGGPTSCMAHRADHFSSPCHPVRAYAGPDTALAYIGPRDDAKARCIIWPERSIYTSVYGDVSRLTLLLEEAGFVSGSLNGARIQRIPHGDHFVVPYIDHGDNLEDDGEHLIIGHGRISSGATTGLADVPWYCENCDNEAEPCETVQFPDGDEQEWCSDCFHNQTTYCDHNQRHYSDSEDFITVHANHGSSTILADDSDEFGAVYLSDRDEWWDRDCCRRCDASDEWYHADDLTEYHGEWLCDEELPEPFDDDDAAMRNAHIVTRLSFHADMAAIHSLVAKWEAAGEQARAVRLRRQREEAEHARFRLASSASALSHQSAALPGDAPQASAVPEIILSVTAMALPSVASSHAGA
;
A
#
# COMPACT_ATOMS: atom_id res chain seq x y z
N MET A 1 -43.61 59.64 21.10
CA MET A 1 -42.22 59.18 21.28
C MET A 1 -42.29 57.73 21.71
N ALA A 2 -41.53 56.86 21.05
CA ALA A 2 -41.51 55.45 21.40
C ALA A 2 -41.05 55.28 22.86
N GLN A 3 -41.71 54.37 23.56
CA GLN A 3 -41.50 54.09 24.96
C GLN A 3 -41.18 52.61 25.09
N PHE A 4 -40.20 52.26 25.92
CA PHE A 4 -39.71 50.88 26.04
C PHE A 4 -39.95 50.36 27.45
N GLN A 5 -40.11 49.04 27.57
CA GLN A 5 -40.30 48.32 28.82
C GLN A 5 -39.47 47.04 28.82
N ILE A 6 -39.10 46.56 30.01
CA ILE A 6 -38.44 45.26 30.17
C ILE A 6 -39.50 44.25 30.60
N LEU A 7 -39.57 43.12 29.92
CA LEU A 7 -40.52 42.06 30.18
C LEU A 7 -39.83 40.81 30.76
N HIS A 8 -40.52 40.14 31.67
CA HIS A 8 -40.16 38.83 32.23
C HIS A 8 -41.26 37.81 31.91
N PRO A 9 -40.93 36.56 31.53
CA PRO A 9 -41.94 35.54 31.25
C PRO A 9 -42.58 35.05 32.56
N LEU A 10 -43.90 35.12 32.65
CA LEU A 10 -44.68 34.46 33.70
C LEU A 10 -45.08 33.04 33.28
N SER A 11 -45.25 32.84 31.97
CA SER A 11 -45.46 31.54 31.33
C SER A 11 -44.84 31.56 29.92
N GLN A 12 -45.01 30.49 29.15
CA GLN A 12 -44.50 30.40 27.78
C GLN A 12 -45.06 31.53 26.88
N ASP A 13 -46.31 31.95 27.11
CA ASP A 13 -47.02 32.92 26.27
C ASP A 13 -47.33 34.26 26.99
N ASP A 14 -47.16 34.34 28.32
CA ASP A 14 -47.43 35.56 29.11
C ASP A 14 -46.13 36.23 29.55
N TRP A 15 -45.91 37.46 29.08
CA TRP A 15 -44.74 38.29 29.40
C TRP A 15 -45.20 39.57 30.09
N ARG A 16 -44.66 39.87 31.27
CA ARG A 16 -45.09 41.00 32.10
C ARG A 16 -43.98 42.02 32.33
N PRO A 17 -44.32 43.32 32.38
CA PRO A 17 -43.36 44.35 32.69
C PRO A 17 -42.75 44.20 34.09
N VAL A 18 -41.44 44.43 34.18
CA VAL A 18 -40.68 44.47 35.43
C VAL A 18 -39.97 45.81 35.58
N THR A 19 -39.75 46.22 36.83
CA THR A 19 -39.00 47.43 37.15
C THR A 19 -37.49 47.23 37.00
N ALA A 20 -36.71 48.32 37.05
CA ALA A 20 -35.24 48.27 37.07
C ALA A 20 -34.66 47.49 38.28
N GLU A 21 -35.46 47.26 39.32
CA GLU A 21 -35.12 46.48 40.51
C GLU A 21 -35.65 45.04 40.44
N PHE A 22 -36.19 44.61 39.29
CA PHE A 22 -36.78 43.30 39.07
C PHE A 22 -37.98 43.02 40.01
N VAL A 23 -38.85 44.01 40.16
CA VAL A 23 -40.16 43.87 40.83
C VAL A 23 -41.24 43.83 39.74
N PHE A 24 -42.16 42.86 39.80
CA PHE A 24 -43.33 42.86 38.91
C PHE A 24 -44.15 44.12 39.17
N ALA A 25 -44.45 44.90 38.13
CA ALA A 25 -45.29 46.09 38.28
C ALA A 25 -46.71 45.66 38.71
N PRO A 26 -47.16 45.97 39.94
CA PRO A 26 -48.46 45.48 40.45
C PRO A 26 -49.66 46.22 39.82
N HIS A 27 -49.43 47.41 39.23
CA HIS A 27 -50.40 48.23 38.52
C HIS A 27 -49.73 48.93 37.32
N ALA A 28 -50.49 49.25 36.26
CA ALA A 28 -49.99 49.91 35.05
C ALA A 28 -49.25 51.24 35.34
N ASP A 29 -49.56 51.88 36.47
CA ASP A 29 -49.06 53.19 36.87
C ASP A 29 -47.63 53.15 37.48
N GLN A 30 -47.09 51.95 37.77
CA GLN A 30 -45.72 51.74 38.29
C GLN A 30 -44.76 51.12 37.26
N GLN A 31 -45.20 51.06 36.00
CA GLN A 31 -44.38 50.55 34.91
C GLN A 31 -43.20 51.50 34.67
N TYR A 32 -41.98 51.00 34.84
CA TYR A 32 -40.80 51.73 34.41
C TYR A 32 -40.78 51.69 32.89
N ILE A 33 -40.84 52.88 32.30
CA ILE A 33 -40.77 53.08 30.88
C ILE A 33 -39.49 53.86 30.59
N TRP A 34 -38.72 53.37 29.64
CA TRP A 34 -37.50 54.02 29.17
C TRP A 34 -37.78 54.84 27.92
N PRO A 35 -37.20 56.03 27.79
CA PRO A 35 -37.39 56.92 26.64
C PRO A 35 -36.62 56.46 25.38
N SER A 36 -35.69 55.52 25.51
CA SER A 36 -34.91 54.96 24.39
C SER A 36 -34.63 53.47 24.59
N PHE A 37 -34.41 52.76 23.48
CA PHE A 37 -34.01 51.35 23.50
C PHE A 37 -32.68 51.16 24.24
N ALA A 38 -31.70 52.05 24.01
CA ALA A 38 -30.39 51.99 24.65
C ALA A 38 -30.48 52.06 26.19
N GLU A 39 -31.36 52.90 26.73
CA GLU A 39 -31.59 52.98 28.17
C GLU A 39 -32.30 51.75 28.72
N ALA A 40 -33.30 51.21 27.99
CA ALA A 40 -33.97 49.97 28.38
C ALA A 40 -33.00 48.78 28.39
N GLU A 41 -32.15 48.67 27.37
CA GLU A 41 -31.16 47.59 27.26
C GLU A 41 -30.08 47.71 28.33
N ALA A 42 -29.58 48.93 28.61
CA ALA A 42 -28.65 49.16 29.72
C ALA A 42 -29.24 48.73 31.08
N ALA A 43 -30.53 49.04 31.31
CA ALA A 43 -31.24 48.59 32.50
C ALA A 43 -31.42 47.05 32.51
N ARG A 44 -31.76 46.43 31.38
CA ARG A 44 -31.84 44.97 31.24
C ARG A 44 -30.52 44.29 31.59
N GLN A 45 -29.42 44.78 31.04
CA GLN A 45 -28.08 44.27 31.31
C GLN A 45 -27.68 44.41 32.78
N SER A 46 -28.07 45.51 33.43
CA SER A 46 -27.87 45.70 34.88
C SER A 46 -28.64 44.69 35.72
N ILE A 47 -29.85 44.28 35.29
CA ILE A 47 -30.60 43.19 35.95
C ILE A 47 -29.91 41.85 35.70
N LEU A 48 -29.54 41.53 34.46
CA LEU A 48 -28.88 40.25 34.12
C LEU A 48 -27.54 40.07 34.84
N ARG A 49 -26.76 41.14 35.05
CA ARG A 49 -25.52 41.07 35.86
C ARG A 49 -25.76 40.64 37.29
N ARG A 50 -26.92 41.00 37.87
CA ARG A 50 -27.31 40.61 39.24
C ARG A 50 -28.00 39.25 39.27
N MET A 51 -28.71 38.91 38.19
CA MET A 51 -29.56 37.72 38.08
C MET A 51 -29.38 37.06 36.70
N PRO A 52 -28.26 36.34 36.49
CA PRO A 52 -27.87 35.87 35.16
C PRO A 52 -28.75 34.77 34.58
N THR A 53 -29.54 34.08 35.42
CA THR A 53 -30.40 32.96 35.01
C THR A 53 -31.80 33.40 34.58
N ILE A 54 -32.11 34.70 34.61
CA ILE A 54 -33.45 35.22 34.36
C ILE A 54 -33.64 35.57 32.89
N ALA A 55 -34.76 35.15 32.31
CA ALA A 55 -35.15 35.53 30.97
C ALA A 55 -35.77 36.95 30.97
N LEU A 56 -35.15 37.87 30.24
CA LEU A 56 -35.62 39.25 30.08
C LEU A 56 -35.54 39.69 28.63
N ARG A 57 -36.55 40.42 28.16
CA ARG A 57 -36.54 41.08 26.84
C ARG A 57 -36.98 42.54 26.91
N VAL A 58 -36.50 43.36 25.98
CA VAL A 58 -37.00 44.74 25.79
C VAL A 58 -38.15 44.71 24.79
N ALA A 59 -39.21 45.46 25.07
CA ALA A 59 -40.37 45.59 24.18
C ALA A 59 -40.89 47.03 24.14
N LEU A 60 -41.70 47.36 23.13
CA LEU A 60 -42.41 48.63 23.07
C LEU A 60 -43.54 48.68 24.10
N ALA A 61 -43.73 49.84 24.72
CA ALA A 61 -44.85 50.16 25.59
C ALA A 61 -45.89 50.97 24.81
N GLY A 62 -47.02 50.33 24.47
CA GLY A 62 -48.21 51.01 23.93
C GLY A 62 -48.08 51.64 22.53
N THR A 63 -46.99 51.41 21.80
CA THR A 63 -46.74 51.95 20.44
C THR A 63 -46.70 50.81 19.43
N ASP A 64 -47.26 51.02 18.22
CA ASP A 64 -47.18 50.07 17.11
C ASP A 64 -45.72 49.99 16.59
N PRO A 65 -45.15 48.79 16.35
CA PRO A 65 -43.85 48.62 15.71
C PRO A 65 -43.64 49.37 14.38
N GLY A 66 -44.71 49.79 13.69
CA GLY A 66 -44.62 50.60 12.48
C GLY A 66 -44.18 52.05 12.69
N ASP A 67 -44.27 52.57 13.92
CA ASP A 67 -44.03 53.99 14.24
C ASP A 67 -42.62 54.28 14.78
N ILE A 68 -41.75 53.26 14.84
CA ILE A 68 -40.36 53.39 15.28
C ILE A 68 -39.40 53.44 14.10
N ASP A 69 -38.24 54.05 14.31
CA ASP A 69 -37.19 54.00 13.31
C ASP A 69 -36.75 52.55 13.07
N TRP A 70 -36.24 52.30 11.87
CA TRP A 70 -35.95 50.95 11.43
C TRP A 70 -34.80 50.31 12.23
N GLN A 71 -33.84 51.07 12.76
CA GLN A 71 -32.72 50.53 13.53
C GLN A 71 -33.21 50.03 14.89
N THR A 72 -34.02 50.83 15.57
CA THR A 72 -34.71 50.44 16.80
C THR A 72 -35.55 49.17 16.58
N ARG A 73 -36.20 49.06 15.41
CA ARG A 73 -36.98 47.86 15.06
C ARG A 73 -36.09 46.62 14.94
N GLU A 74 -34.97 46.70 14.22
CA GLU A 74 -34.05 45.56 14.12
C GLU A 74 -33.42 45.19 15.48
N GLN A 75 -33.08 46.19 16.31
CA GLN A 75 -32.57 45.97 17.67
C GLN A 75 -33.58 45.22 18.54
N LEU A 76 -34.86 45.57 18.46
CA LEU A 76 -35.94 44.87 19.17
C LEU A 76 -36.05 43.41 18.72
N ARG A 77 -35.87 43.12 17.42
CA ARG A 77 -35.91 41.74 16.89
C ARG A 77 -34.78 40.86 17.41
N PHE A 78 -33.61 41.43 17.72
CA PHE A 78 -32.57 40.70 18.45
C PHE A 78 -32.93 40.55 19.93
N ALA A 79 -33.46 41.61 20.56
CA ALA A 79 -33.79 41.61 21.99
C ALA A 79 -34.93 40.65 22.36
N ASP A 80 -35.88 40.43 21.46
CA ASP A 80 -37.00 39.50 21.64
C ASP A 80 -36.75 38.09 21.06
N ALA A 81 -35.53 37.85 20.57
CA ALA A 81 -35.07 36.61 19.94
C ALA A 81 -35.81 36.23 18.63
N THR A 82 -36.50 37.16 17.98
CA THR A 82 -36.96 36.99 16.59
C THR A 82 -35.79 36.71 15.65
N TYR A 83 -34.64 37.35 15.89
CA TYR A 83 -33.39 37.14 15.17
C TYR A 83 -32.40 36.32 15.95
N THR A 84 -31.99 35.22 15.34
CA THR A 84 -30.85 34.43 15.83
C THR A 84 -29.55 35.07 15.34
N PRO A 85 -28.62 35.44 16.25
CA PRO A 85 -27.35 36.01 15.87
C PRO A 85 -26.47 35.01 15.11
N THR A 86 -25.61 35.53 14.24
CA THR A 86 -24.56 34.75 13.57
C THR A 86 -23.40 34.44 14.53
N PRO A 87 -22.55 33.44 14.26
CA PRO A 87 -21.43 33.10 15.14
C PRO A 87 -20.44 34.24 15.38
N TRP A 88 -20.32 35.15 14.40
CA TRP A 88 -19.44 36.32 14.47
C TRP A 88 -20.12 37.58 15.03
N HIS A 89 -21.33 37.48 15.58
CA HIS A 89 -22.11 38.66 16.01
C HIS A 89 -21.42 39.50 17.10
N GLU A 90 -20.59 38.85 17.92
CA GLU A 90 -19.83 39.50 18.99
C GLU A 90 -18.44 39.98 18.56
N GLU A 91 -18.01 39.68 17.33
CA GLU A 91 -16.67 40.00 16.88
C GLU A 91 -16.45 41.51 16.74
N PRO A 92 -15.29 42.07 17.16
CA PRO A 92 -15.05 43.51 17.13
C PRO A 92 -15.23 44.14 15.74
N TRP A 93 -14.76 43.46 14.69
CA TRP A 93 -14.88 43.91 13.30
C TRP A 93 -16.33 43.95 12.81
N TYR A 94 -17.19 43.07 13.33
CA TYR A 94 -18.61 43.06 13.01
C TYR A 94 -19.35 44.10 13.85
N ARG A 95 -19.10 44.16 15.16
CA ARG A 95 -19.70 45.12 16.09
C ARG A 95 -19.52 46.57 15.63
N ALA A 96 -18.37 46.91 15.04
CA ALA A 96 -18.09 48.22 14.47
C ALA A 96 -19.08 48.66 13.37
N ARG A 97 -19.74 47.71 12.68
CA ARG A 97 -20.71 47.95 11.60
C ARG A 97 -22.08 47.33 11.86
N HIS A 98 -22.32 46.80 13.06
CA HIS A 98 -23.54 46.03 13.36
C HIS A 98 -24.82 46.85 13.09
N GLU A 99 -24.82 48.11 13.50
CA GLU A 99 -25.96 49.04 13.36
C GLU A 99 -26.25 49.45 11.91
N GLU A 100 -25.38 49.12 10.96
CA GLU A 100 -25.56 49.38 9.54
C GLU A 100 -26.32 48.24 8.85
N HIS A 101 -26.12 46.99 9.30
CA HIS A 101 -26.57 45.80 8.57
C HIS A 101 -27.53 44.89 9.33
N PHE A 102 -27.43 44.76 10.66
CA PHE A 102 -28.26 43.84 11.46
C PHE A 102 -28.30 42.41 10.89
N CYS A 103 -27.12 41.86 10.56
CA CYS A 103 -27.01 40.51 9.99
C CYS A 103 -27.37 39.43 11.02
N HIS A 104 -28.25 38.52 10.64
CA HIS A 104 -28.77 37.42 11.44
C HIS A 104 -29.01 36.19 10.56
N ILE A 105 -29.26 35.05 11.19
CA ILE A 105 -29.68 33.82 10.50
C ILE A 105 -31.04 34.05 9.84
N SER A 106 -31.18 33.68 8.57
CA SER A 106 -32.41 33.94 7.83
C SER A 106 -33.57 33.11 8.37
N THR A 107 -34.64 33.78 8.76
CA THR A 107 -35.91 33.13 9.16
C THR A 107 -36.71 32.57 7.98
N LYS A 108 -36.31 32.90 6.74
CA LYS A 108 -37.03 32.53 5.50
C LYS A 108 -36.34 31.44 4.69
N GLN A 109 -35.02 31.29 4.80
CA GLN A 109 -34.24 30.30 4.05
C GLN A 109 -33.18 29.67 4.95
N ALA A 110 -33.29 28.35 5.18
CA ALA A 110 -32.29 27.58 5.92
C ALA A 110 -30.88 27.70 5.28
N GLY A 111 -29.84 27.64 6.10
CA GLY A 111 -28.43 27.75 5.67
C GLY A 111 -28.00 29.13 5.16
N LYS A 112 -28.87 30.15 5.24
CA LYS A 112 -28.58 31.51 4.76
C LYS A 112 -28.68 32.52 5.87
N ILE A 113 -28.11 33.68 5.60
CA ILE A 113 -28.22 34.86 6.45
C ILE A 113 -29.13 35.90 5.79
N ALA A 114 -29.71 36.76 6.62
CA ALA A 114 -30.48 37.92 6.20
C ALA A 114 -29.89 39.18 6.86
N PHE A 115 -29.94 40.29 6.13
CA PHE A 115 -29.48 41.59 6.64
C PHE A 115 -30.17 42.74 5.90
N THR A 116 -30.11 43.93 6.49
CA THR A 116 -30.62 45.17 5.91
C THR A 116 -29.49 45.89 5.18
N GLU A 117 -29.57 45.99 3.85
CA GLU A 117 -28.45 46.50 3.04
C GLU A 117 -28.19 48.01 3.21
N ASN A 118 -29.22 48.79 3.51
CA ASN A 118 -29.11 50.23 3.74
C ASN A 118 -30.39 50.79 4.40
N ALA A 119 -30.32 52.03 4.87
CA ALA A 119 -31.42 52.71 5.57
C ALA A 119 -32.72 52.80 4.75
N ALA A 120 -32.65 52.96 3.42
CA ALA A 120 -33.85 53.02 2.58
C ALA A 120 -34.58 51.66 2.53
N LYS A 121 -33.83 50.55 2.50
CA LYS A 121 -34.40 49.21 2.63
C LYS A 121 -34.92 48.94 4.03
N GLY A 122 -34.21 49.43 5.06
CA GLY A 122 -34.64 49.36 6.46
C GLY A 122 -35.98 50.08 6.68
N ALA A 123 -36.16 51.28 6.16
CA ALA A 123 -37.43 52.01 6.25
C ALA A 123 -38.61 51.25 5.61
N LEU A 124 -38.35 50.43 4.59
CA LEU A 124 -39.34 49.59 3.91
C LEU A 124 -39.46 48.17 4.51
N ASP A 125 -38.75 47.88 5.61
CA ASP A 125 -38.63 46.56 6.23
C ASP A 125 -38.23 45.46 5.23
N ARG A 126 -37.30 45.79 4.32
CA ARG A 126 -36.80 44.87 3.29
C ARG A 126 -35.42 44.37 3.64
N GLN A 127 -35.30 43.05 3.66
CA GLN A 127 -34.05 42.35 3.94
C GLN A 127 -33.56 41.60 2.71
N LEU A 128 -32.24 41.51 2.58
CA LEU A 128 -31.59 40.76 1.52
C LEU A 128 -31.08 39.44 2.12
N ILE A 129 -31.33 38.34 1.42
CA ILE A 129 -30.91 36.99 1.82
C ILE A 129 -29.77 36.53 0.90
N MET A 130 -28.66 36.09 1.48
CA MET A 130 -27.55 35.52 0.71
C MET A 130 -26.77 34.46 1.51
N SER A 131 -25.84 33.77 0.85
CA SER A 131 -24.93 32.84 1.53
C SER A 131 -23.98 33.59 2.46
N PRO A 132 -23.60 32.99 3.60
CA PRO A 132 -22.71 33.62 4.58
C PRO A 132 -21.37 34.03 3.99
N GLY A 133 -20.72 33.16 3.20
CA GLY A 133 -19.44 33.47 2.58
C GLY A 133 -19.50 34.66 1.61
N ARG A 134 -20.58 34.78 0.83
CA ARG A 134 -20.77 35.93 -0.08
C ARG A 134 -20.91 37.24 0.68
N TYR A 135 -21.58 37.20 1.84
CA TYR A 135 -21.74 38.38 2.69
C TYR A 135 -20.43 38.79 3.35
N LEU A 136 -19.72 37.84 3.97
CA LEU A 136 -18.44 38.11 4.60
C LEU A 136 -17.43 38.65 3.59
N HIS A 137 -17.36 38.06 2.40
CA HIS A 137 -16.51 38.55 1.32
C HIS A 137 -16.94 39.94 0.80
N ARG A 138 -18.24 40.26 0.78
CA ARG A 138 -18.72 41.55 0.28
C ARG A 138 -18.46 42.70 1.26
N TYR A 139 -18.56 42.46 2.56
CA TYR A 139 -18.57 43.52 3.57
C TYR A 139 -17.38 43.50 4.54
N PHE A 140 -16.61 42.40 4.58
CA PHE A 140 -15.57 42.19 5.59
C PHE A 140 -14.28 41.58 5.02
N SER A 141 -14.09 41.58 3.69
CA SER A 141 -12.83 41.11 3.06
C SER A 141 -11.60 41.97 3.40
N GLU A 142 -11.80 43.15 3.99
CA GLU A 142 -10.72 43.98 4.54
C GLU A 142 -10.20 43.49 5.91
N HIS A 143 -10.97 42.63 6.58
CA HIS A 143 -10.67 42.10 7.92
C HIS A 143 -10.48 40.58 7.92
N LEU A 144 -11.05 39.88 6.94
CA LEU A 144 -11.06 38.42 6.86
C LEU A 144 -10.46 37.99 5.52
N ASP A 145 -9.53 37.06 5.56
CA ASP A 145 -9.09 36.32 4.39
C ASP A 145 -10.05 35.16 4.07
N ASN A 146 -9.78 34.45 2.98
CA ASN A 146 -10.65 33.36 2.53
C ASN A 146 -10.73 32.21 3.54
N GLU A 147 -9.64 31.89 4.22
CA GLU A 147 -9.57 30.83 5.23
C GLU A 147 -10.43 31.18 6.45
N ALA A 148 -10.31 32.40 6.96
CA ALA A 148 -11.15 32.89 8.05
C ALA A 148 -12.64 32.91 7.68
N ILE A 149 -12.98 33.32 6.45
CA ILE A 149 -14.36 33.30 5.94
C ILE A 149 -14.91 31.88 5.91
N GLU A 150 -14.12 30.91 5.47
CA GLU A 150 -14.51 29.50 5.44
C GLU A 150 -14.77 28.97 6.85
N GLY A 151 -13.87 29.27 7.80
CA GLY A 151 -14.04 28.92 9.21
C GLY A 151 -15.33 29.49 9.83
N TRP A 152 -15.69 30.74 9.51
CA TRP A 152 -16.95 31.32 9.98
C TRP A 152 -18.20 30.68 9.34
N CYS A 153 -18.11 30.31 8.06
CA CYS A 153 -19.19 29.57 7.40
C CYS A 153 -19.38 28.18 8.02
N ALA A 154 -18.28 27.49 8.36
CA ALA A 154 -18.31 26.22 9.07
C ALA A 154 -19.00 26.36 10.44
N ARG A 155 -18.59 27.34 11.25
CA ARG A 155 -19.21 27.64 12.57
C ARG A 155 -20.71 27.91 12.46
N LEU A 156 -21.15 28.65 11.44
CA LEU A 156 -22.57 28.91 11.23
C LEU A 156 -23.32 27.61 10.88
N SER A 157 -22.74 26.77 10.04
CA SER A 157 -23.34 25.49 9.67
C SER A 157 -23.51 24.57 10.88
N VAL A 158 -22.49 24.55 11.77
CA VAL A 158 -22.55 23.82 13.05
C VAL A 158 -23.63 24.39 13.97
N GLN A 159 -23.72 25.71 14.12
CA GLN A 159 -24.79 26.37 14.89
C GLN A 159 -26.20 26.01 14.37
N LEU A 160 -26.32 25.80 13.05
CA LEU A 160 -27.57 25.38 12.40
C LEU A 160 -27.84 23.88 12.47
N GLN A 161 -26.91 23.09 13.05
CA GLN A 161 -26.95 21.63 13.05
C GLN A 161 -27.08 21.02 11.65
N GLU A 162 -26.57 21.71 10.62
CA GLU A 162 -26.53 21.20 9.26
C GLU A 162 -25.43 20.14 9.16
N ASN A 163 -25.82 18.89 8.84
CA ASN A 163 -24.93 17.73 8.71
C ASN A 163 -24.18 17.41 10.01
N THR A 164 -24.92 16.90 11.00
CA THR A 164 -24.38 16.45 12.29
C THR A 164 -23.28 15.40 12.12
N LEU A 165 -22.25 15.50 12.96
CA LEU A 165 -21.18 14.51 13.06
C LEU A 165 -21.77 13.12 13.32
N THR A 166 -21.52 12.20 12.40
CA THR A 166 -21.89 10.79 12.53
C THR A 166 -20.62 9.96 12.66
N ILE A 167 -20.61 9.03 13.61
CA ILE A 167 -19.49 8.12 13.85
C ILE A 167 -20.03 6.69 13.74
N THR A 168 -19.36 5.84 12.97
CA THR A 168 -19.75 4.45 12.76
C THR A 168 -18.55 3.51 12.74
N GLN A 169 -18.75 2.29 13.21
CA GLN A 169 -17.82 1.15 13.09
C GLN A 169 -18.44 0.04 12.24
N ASP A 170 -19.60 0.27 11.61
CA ASP A 170 -20.28 -0.72 10.78
C ASP A 170 -19.61 -0.80 9.39
N ALA A 171 -19.19 -2.00 9.00
CA ALA A 171 -18.44 -2.19 7.76
C ALA A 171 -19.23 -1.80 6.49
N ASP A 172 -20.54 -2.05 6.47
CA ASP A 172 -21.39 -1.73 5.32
C ASP A 172 -21.57 -0.20 5.20
N GLU A 173 -21.82 0.47 6.32
CA GLU A 173 -21.93 1.93 6.37
C GLU A 173 -20.60 2.62 6.00
N ILE A 174 -19.47 2.10 6.48
CA ILE A 174 -18.15 2.63 6.11
C ILE A 174 -17.95 2.55 4.60
N GLU A 175 -18.25 1.40 3.98
CA GLU A 175 -18.18 1.22 2.53
C GLU A 175 -19.11 2.19 1.79
N GLU A 176 -20.38 2.28 2.20
CA GLU A 176 -21.37 3.20 1.59
C GLU A 176 -20.87 4.64 1.58
N VAL A 177 -20.32 5.12 2.70
CA VAL A 177 -19.81 6.48 2.85
C VAL A 177 -18.53 6.72 2.04
N TYR A 178 -17.65 5.72 1.90
CA TYR A 178 -16.48 5.84 1.04
C TYR A 178 -16.88 5.96 -0.44
N VAL A 179 -17.83 5.14 -0.89
CA VAL A 179 -18.32 5.10 -2.28
C VAL A 179 -19.18 6.31 -2.63
N GLY A 180 -20.04 6.76 -1.72
CA GLY A 180 -20.93 7.91 -1.90
C GLY A 180 -20.30 9.27 -1.54
N GLY A 181 -19.11 9.26 -0.96
CA GLY A 181 -18.48 10.44 -0.38
C GLY A 181 -17.48 11.18 -1.29
N PRO A 182 -16.60 11.99 -0.69
CA PRO A 182 -15.56 12.71 -1.41
C PRO A 182 -14.59 11.76 -2.12
N THR A 183 -14.07 12.21 -3.27
CA THR A 183 -13.17 11.43 -4.11
C THR A 183 -11.87 11.06 -3.39
N SER A 184 -11.52 9.78 -3.38
CA SER A 184 -10.21 9.26 -3.00
C SER A 184 -9.91 7.98 -3.78
N CYS A 185 -8.68 7.45 -3.71
CA CYS A 185 -8.33 6.15 -4.31
C CYS A 185 -9.19 5.00 -3.78
N MET A 186 -9.70 5.14 -2.56
CA MET A 186 -10.58 4.17 -1.90
C MET A 186 -12.07 4.48 -2.12
N ALA A 187 -12.46 5.40 -3.00
CA ALA A 187 -13.88 5.76 -3.23
C ALA A 187 -14.56 4.93 -4.34
N HIS A 188 -13.83 3.98 -4.94
CA HIS A 188 -14.38 3.10 -5.97
C HIS A 188 -15.22 1.98 -5.35
N ARG A 189 -16.10 1.36 -6.14
CA ARG A 189 -16.89 0.20 -5.68
C ARG A 189 -15.97 -1.02 -5.47
N ALA A 190 -16.45 -2.00 -4.69
CA ALA A 190 -15.67 -3.20 -4.35
C ALA A 190 -15.08 -3.95 -5.57
N ASP A 191 -15.79 -3.95 -6.70
CA ASP A 191 -15.37 -4.61 -7.96
C ASP A 191 -14.19 -3.92 -8.67
N HIS A 192 -13.76 -2.75 -8.19
CA HIS A 192 -12.56 -2.08 -8.66
C HIS A 192 -11.27 -2.63 -8.05
N PHE A 193 -11.37 -3.30 -6.90
CA PHE A 193 -10.22 -3.79 -6.14
C PHE A 193 -9.96 -5.27 -6.42
N SER A 194 -8.74 -5.70 -6.15
CA SER A 194 -8.36 -7.12 -6.30
C SER A 194 -8.87 -8.00 -5.14
N SER A 195 -9.42 -7.38 -4.09
CA SER A 195 -9.94 -8.04 -2.90
C SER A 195 -11.38 -8.55 -3.08
N PRO A 196 -11.83 -9.56 -2.29
CA PRO A 196 -13.18 -10.12 -2.36
C PRO A 196 -14.25 -9.17 -1.81
N CYS A 197 -13.86 -8.10 -1.13
CA CYS A 197 -14.73 -7.07 -0.58
C CYS A 197 -14.01 -5.71 -0.61
N HIS A 198 -14.74 -4.63 -0.34
CA HIS A 198 -14.14 -3.29 -0.35
C HIS A 198 -13.08 -3.16 0.77
N PRO A 199 -11.86 -2.67 0.50
CA PRO A 199 -10.75 -2.65 1.47
C PRO A 199 -11.03 -1.88 2.76
N VAL A 200 -11.76 -0.78 2.67
CA VAL A 200 -12.12 0.12 3.78
C VAL A 200 -12.96 -0.56 4.85
N ARG A 201 -13.57 -1.71 4.53
CA ARG A 201 -14.27 -2.52 5.53
C ARG A 201 -13.34 -2.97 6.65
N ALA A 202 -12.03 -3.05 6.41
CA ALA A 202 -11.05 -3.34 7.45
C ALA A 202 -11.10 -2.30 8.60
N TYR A 203 -11.49 -1.04 8.32
CA TYR A 203 -11.65 -0.01 9.37
C TYR A 203 -12.79 -0.31 10.35
N ALA A 204 -13.65 -1.30 10.11
CA ALA A 204 -14.61 -1.83 11.07
C ALA A 204 -13.94 -2.70 12.16
N GLY A 205 -12.75 -2.28 12.61
CA GLY A 205 -12.01 -2.91 13.70
C GLY A 205 -12.42 -2.39 15.07
N PRO A 206 -11.83 -2.93 16.15
CA PRO A 206 -12.20 -2.56 17.51
C PRO A 206 -11.80 -1.11 17.87
N ASP A 207 -10.70 -0.60 17.31
CA ASP A 207 -10.13 0.68 17.73
C ASP A 207 -10.45 1.83 16.76
N THR A 208 -10.75 1.52 15.50
CA THR A 208 -11.02 2.51 14.45
C THR A 208 -12.51 2.70 14.19
N ALA A 209 -12.88 3.90 13.78
CA ALA A 209 -14.23 4.24 13.32
C ALA A 209 -14.14 5.25 12.16
N LEU A 210 -15.22 5.38 11.40
CA LEU A 210 -15.39 6.44 10.39
C LEU A 210 -16.22 7.57 10.98
N ALA A 211 -15.67 8.79 10.97
CA ALA A 211 -16.41 10.01 11.21
C ALA A 211 -16.79 10.66 9.87
N TYR A 212 -18.04 11.10 9.72
CA TYR A 212 -18.49 11.76 8.51
C TYR A 212 -19.67 12.72 8.74
N ILE A 213 -19.96 13.54 7.74
CA ILE A 213 -21.09 14.47 7.72
C ILE A 213 -21.89 14.36 6.42
N GLY A 214 -23.21 14.45 6.53
CA GLY A 214 -24.15 14.34 5.40
C GLY A 214 -24.78 12.94 5.29
N PRO A 215 -25.60 12.70 4.26
CA PRO A 215 -26.17 11.38 3.98
C PRO A 215 -25.08 10.40 3.50
N ARG A 216 -25.30 9.09 3.67
CA ARG A 216 -24.29 8.06 3.35
C ARG A 216 -23.93 8.00 1.87
N ASP A 217 -24.92 8.21 1.01
CA ASP A 217 -24.80 8.17 -0.46
C ASP A 217 -24.30 9.48 -1.08
N ASP A 218 -24.12 10.53 -0.27
CA ASP A 218 -23.61 11.85 -0.68
C ASP A 218 -22.90 12.54 0.49
N ALA A 219 -21.98 11.80 1.11
CA ALA A 219 -21.23 12.28 2.28
C ALA A 219 -20.39 13.50 1.90
N LYS A 220 -20.49 14.57 2.68
CA LYS A 220 -19.82 15.85 2.38
C LYS A 220 -18.39 15.90 2.86
N ALA A 221 -18.10 15.22 3.95
CA ALA A 221 -16.75 14.99 4.43
C ALA A 221 -16.67 13.70 5.23
N ARG A 222 -15.46 13.12 5.30
CA ARG A 222 -15.18 11.92 6.09
C ARG A 222 -13.72 11.83 6.52
N CYS A 223 -13.46 11.13 7.63
CA CYS A 223 -12.11 10.73 8.07
C CYS A 223 -12.16 9.49 8.98
N ILE A 224 -11.04 8.77 9.08
CA ILE A 224 -10.89 7.69 10.06
C ILE A 224 -10.46 8.29 11.40
N ILE A 225 -11.07 7.81 12.47
CA ILE A 225 -10.82 8.23 13.84
C ILE A 225 -10.49 7.04 14.75
N TRP A 226 -9.85 7.32 15.87
CA TRP A 226 -9.68 6.40 17.00
C TRP A 226 -10.47 6.96 18.20
N PRO A 227 -11.71 6.48 18.43
CA PRO A 227 -12.60 7.05 19.45
C PRO A 227 -12.01 7.02 20.86
N GLU A 228 -11.40 5.91 21.28
CA GLU A 228 -10.87 5.76 22.65
C GLU A 228 -9.72 6.72 22.95
N ARG A 229 -8.93 7.09 21.94
CA ARG A 229 -7.82 8.05 22.07
C ARG A 229 -8.17 9.47 21.65
N SER A 230 -9.40 9.71 21.20
CA SER A 230 -9.83 10.99 20.62
C SER A 230 -8.90 11.48 19.51
N ILE A 231 -8.50 10.60 18.58
CA ILE A 231 -7.62 10.95 17.44
C ILE A 231 -8.43 10.97 16.14
N TYR A 232 -8.17 11.94 15.26
CA TYR A 232 -8.65 11.92 13.88
C TYR A 232 -7.48 12.04 12.87
N THR A 233 -7.67 11.46 11.69
CA THR A 233 -6.68 11.45 10.58
C THR A 233 -7.03 12.47 9.49
N SER A 234 -6.54 12.28 8.27
CA SER A 234 -6.84 13.16 7.13
C SER A 234 -8.34 13.25 6.87
N VAL A 235 -8.82 14.49 6.73
CA VAL A 235 -10.20 14.79 6.38
C VAL A 235 -10.31 15.00 4.87
N TYR A 236 -11.26 14.31 4.25
CA TYR A 236 -11.60 14.46 2.83
C TYR A 236 -12.93 15.18 2.70
N GLY A 237 -13.07 16.06 1.70
CA GLY A 237 -14.31 16.80 1.42
C GLY A 237 -14.38 18.17 2.10
N ASP A 238 -15.46 18.43 2.83
CA ASP A 238 -15.68 19.65 3.64
C ASP A 238 -14.81 19.64 4.92
N VAL A 239 -13.51 19.86 4.72
CA VAL A 239 -12.45 19.79 5.76
C VAL A 239 -12.77 20.72 6.92
N SER A 240 -13.04 21.99 6.64
CA SER A 240 -13.28 23.01 7.67
C SER A 240 -14.42 22.65 8.61
N ARG A 241 -15.52 22.09 8.09
CA ARG A 241 -16.68 21.73 8.92
C ARG A 241 -16.43 20.47 9.75
N LEU A 242 -15.93 19.39 9.16
CA LEU A 242 -15.72 18.15 9.91
C LEU A 242 -14.61 18.30 10.95
N THR A 243 -13.53 19.02 10.65
CA THR A 243 -12.48 19.34 11.63
C THR A 243 -13.06 20.09 12.84
N LEU A 244 -13.86 21.13 12.61
CA LEU A 244 -14.48 21.88 13.70
C LEU A 244 -15.37 21.00 14.59
N LEU A 245 -16.21 20.15 13.98
CA LEU A 245 -17.09 19.23 14.71
C LEU A 245 -16.30 18.20 15.53
N LEU A 246 -15.19 17.69 15.00
CA LEU A 246 -14.31 16.75 15.69
C LEU A 246 -13.60 17.42 16.87
N GLU A 247 -13.07 18.62 16.68
CA GLU A 247 -12.39 19.38 17.74
C GLU A 247 -13.35 19.80 18.86
N GLU A 248 -14.59 20.20 18.52
CA GLU A 248 -15.65 20.45 19.51
C GLU A 248 -16.05 19.18 20.27
N ALA A 249 -15.98 18.01 19.62
CA ALA A 249 -16.17 16.71 20.26
C ALA A 249 -14.94 16.22 21.06
N GLY A 250 -13.85 17.00 21.07
CA GLY A 250 -12.63 16.71 21.84
C GLY A 250 -11.60 15.84 21.13
N PHE A 251 -11.74 15.63 19.82
CA PHE A 251 -10.74 14.92 19.02
C PHE A 251 -9.58 15.85 18.62
N VAL A 252 -8.40 15.26 18.47
CA VAL A 252 -7.17 15.94 18.02
C VAL A 252 -6.60 15.23 16.79
N SER A 253 -5.95 15.98 15.91
CA SER A 253 -5.29 15.38 14.75
C SER A 253 -4.09 14.52 15.18
N GLY A 254 -3.93 13.33 14.61
CA GLY A 254 -2.84 12.42 14.96
C GLY A 254 -2.72 11.19 14.07
N SER A 255 -1.84 10.28 14.47
CA SER A 255 -1.61 9.00 13.79
C SER A 255 -2.42 7.88 14.41
N LEU A 256 -2.78 6.88 13.59
CA LEU A 256 -3.43 5.65 14.03
C LEU A 256 -2.44 4.56 14.48
N ASN A 257 -1.14 4.84 14.56
CA ASN A 257 -0.16 3.86 15.03
C ASN A 257 -0.54 3.32 16.43
N GLY A 258 -0.66 2.00 16.51
CA GLY A 258 -1.15 1.19 17.62
C GLY A 258 -2.62 0.80 17.54
N ALA A 259 -3.40 1.32 16.59
CA ALA A 259 -4.82 0.98 16.45
C ALA A 259 -5.00 -0.36 15.76
N ARG A 260 -5.93 -1.17 16.25
CA ARG A 260 -6.33 -2.44 15.64
C ARG A 260 -7.45 -2.24 14.63
N ILE A 261 -7.25 -2.76 13.42
CA ILE A 261 -8.25 -2.88 12.36
C ILE A 261 -8.64 -4.36 12.17
N GLN A 262 -9.74 -4.60 11.45
CA GLN A 262 -10.20 -5.96 11.19
C GLN A 262 -9.20 -6.74 10.32
N ARG A 263 -8.88 -7.96 10.75
CA ARG A 263 -8.08 -8.92 9.97
C ARG A 263 -8.99 -9.64 8.97
N ILE A 264 -8.77 -9.40 7.68
CA ILE A 264 -9.55 -10.01 6.59
C ILE A 264 -8.59 -10.79 5.68
N PRO A 265 -8.38 -12.10 5.91
CA PRO A 265 -7.48 -12.91 5.09
C PRO A 265 -8.07 -13.21 3.70
N HIS A 266 -7.23 -13.20 2.67
CA HIS A 266 -7.59 -13.57 1.30
C HIS A 266 -6.42 -14.25 0.56
N GLY A 267 -6.41 -15.58 0.54
CA GLY A 267 -5.26 -16.33 0.05
C GLY A 267 -4.02 -16.06 0.91
N ASP A 268 -2.90 -15.75 0.27
CA ASP A 268 -1.63 -15.38 0.92
C ASP A 268 -1.50 -13.86 1.15
N HIS A 269 -2.64 -13.16 1.14
CA HIS A 269 -2.73 -11.70 1.30
C HIS A 269 -3.73 -11.32 2.39
N PHE A 270 -3.67 -10.06 2.80
CA PHE A 270 -4.71 -9.41 3.60
C PHE A 270 -5.45 -8.36 2.77
N VAL A 271 -6.76 -8.23 3.01
CA VAL A 271 -7.53 -7.09 2.52
C VAL A 271 -7.19 -5.88 3.37
N VAL A 272 -6.50 -4.91 2.77
CA VAL A 272 -5.94 -3.75 3.46
C VAL A 272 -6.30 -2.46 2.70
N PRO A 273 -6.90 -1.46 3.36
CA PRO A 273 -7.12 -0.15 2.75
C PRO A 273 -5.82 0.65 2.71
N TYR A 274 -5.80 1.67 1.85
CA TYR A 274 -4.78 2.70 1.97
C TYR A 274 -4.93 3.47 3.30
N ILE A 275 -3.84 3.64 4.04
CA ILE A 275 -3.81 4.33 5.34
C ILE A 275 -2.91 5.57 5.26
N ASP A 276 -3.51 6.77 5.21
CA ASP A 276 -2.77 8.04 5.04
C ASP A 276 -1.89 8.44 6.24
N HIS A 277 -2.25 8.00 7.46
CA HIS A 277 -1.60 8.41 8.71
C HIS A 277 -1.26 7.23 9.64
N GLY A 278 -0.69 6.19 9.07
CA GLY A 278 -0.14 5.04 9.79
C GLY A 278 1.01 4.42 9.04
N ASP A 279 1.89 3.73 9.75
CA ASP A 279 2.93 2.92 9.11
C ASP A 279 2.37 1.55 8.68
N ASN A 280 3.25 0.64 8.29
CA ASN A 280 2.90 -0.72 7.92
C ASN A 280 2.23 -1.50 9.07
N LEU A 281 1.46 -2.51 8.69
CA LEU A 281 0.61 -3.30 9.59
C LEU A 281 1.33 -4.54 10.12
N GLU A 282 1.07 -4.88 11.37
CA GLU A 282 1.49 -6.14 12.01
C GLU A 282 0.28 -7.06 12.15
N ASP A 283 0.42 -8.36 11.85
CA ASP A 283 -0.63 -9.36 12.11
C ASP A 283 -0.41 -9.98 13.49
N ASP A 284 -1.33 -9.75 14.42
CA ASP A 284 -1.30 -10.36 15.76
C ASP A 284 -2.08 -11.69 15.84
N GLY A 285 -2.63 -12.14 14.72
CA GLY A 285 -3.44 -13.34 14.57
C GLY A 285 -4.95 -13.11 14.68
N GLU A 286 -5.40 -12.03 15.33
CA GLU A 286 -6.82 -11.67 15.47
C GLU A 286 -7.15 -10.37 14.70
N HIS A 287 -6.22 -9.43 14.70
CA HIS A 287 -6.33 -8.08 14.14
C HIS A 287 -5.07 -7.74 13.32
N LEU A 288 -5.19 -6.70 12.50
CA LEU A 288 -4.03 -6.02 11.96
C LEU A 288 -3.79 -4.76 12.79
N ILE A 289 -2.59 -4.59 13.33
CA ILE A 289 -2.21 -3.44 14.14
C ILE A 289 -1.52 -2.44 13.22
N ILE A 290 -2.03 -1.21 13.18
CA ILE A 290 -1.41 -0.13 12.43
C ILE A 290 -0.11 0.27 13.11
N GLY A 291 0.97 0.36 12.35
CA GLY A 291 2.27 0.76 12.88
C GLY A 291 3.10 -0.43 13.40
N HIS A 292 4.41 -0.37 13.15
CA HIS A 292 5.42 -1.35 13.60
C HIS A 292 5.44 -2.71 12.89
N GLY A 293 4.57 -2.95 11.91
CA GLY A 293 4.60 -4.19 11.15
C GLY A 293 5.22 -4.09 9.77
N ARG A 294 5.04 -5.13 8.97
CA ARG A 294 5.70 -5.32 7.68
C ARG A 294 4.72 -5.51 6.52
N ILE A 295 3.42 -5.66 6.81
CA ILE A 295 2.36 -5.72 5.80
C ILE A 295 2.12 -4.29 5.29
N SER A 296 2.30 -4.06 4.00
CA SER A 296 2.23 -2.71 3.41
C SER A 296 0.84 -2.10 3.56
N SER A 297 0.77 -0.88 4.10
CA SER A 297 -0.46 -0.07 4.18
C SER A 297 -0.58 0.98 3.06
N GLY A 298 0.39 1.00 2.14
CA GLY A 298 0.49 1.98 1.06
C GLY A 298 -0.09 1.54 -0.29
N ALA A 299 -0.54 0.29 -0.41
CA ALA A 299 -1.10 -0.23 -1.65
C ALA A 299 -2.54 0.29 -1.87
N THR A 300 -2.86 0.67 -3.11
CA THR A 300 -4.22 1.11 -3.50
C THR A 300 -5.05 0.01 -4.17
N THR A 301 -4.48 -1.20 -4.32
CA THR A 301 -5.13 -2.37 -4.94
C THR A 301 -6.14 -3.04 -4.02
N GLY A 302 -6.10 -2.74 -2.72
CA GLY A 302 -6.94 -3.36 -1.71
C GLY A 302 -6.39 -4.65 -1.11
N LEU A 303 -5.18 -5.05 -1.52
CA LEU A 303 -4.47 -6.22 -0.99
C LEU A 303 -3.07 -5.80 -0.54
N ALA A 304 -2.61 -6.44 0.53
CA ALA A 304 -1.23 -6.37 0.99
C ALA A 304 -0.70 -7.78 1.19
N ASP A 305 0.51 -8.01 0.69
CA ASP A 305 1.17 -9.32 0.76
C ASP A 305 1.61 -9.62 2.20
N VAL A 306 1.58 -10.90 2.56
CA VAL A 306 2.33 -11.38 3.71
C VAL A 306 3.81 -11.38 3.30
N PRO A 307 4.68 -10.59 3.96
CA PRO A 307 6.10 -10.63 3.64
C PRO A 307 6.63 -12.05 3.90
N TRP A 308 7.23 -12.65 2.86
CA TRP A 308 7.87 -13.96 2.94
C TRP A 308 9.31 -13.81 3.48
N TYR A 309 9.75 -14.79 4.26
CA TYR A 309 11.10 -14.85 4.82
C TYR A 309 11.81 -16.09 4.33
N CYS A 310 13.09 -15.92 4.00
CA CYS A 310 13.96 -17.05 3.77
C CYS A 310 14.14 -17.82 5.07
N GLU A 311 13.71 -19.08 5.12
CA GLU A 311 13.81 -19.92 6.31
C GLU A 311 15.27 -20.12 6.78
N ASN A 312 16.24 -19.95 5.88
CA ASN A 312 17.66 -20.12 6.18
C ASN A 312 18.33 -18.85 6.75
N CYS A 313 18.02 -17.65 6.24
CA CYS A 313 18.68 -16.42 6.70
C CYS A 313 17.77 -15.42 7.42
N ASP A 314 16.47 -15.72 7.53
CA ASP A 314 15.44 -14.88 8.14
C ASP A 314 15.36 -13.45 7.53
N ASN A 315 15.89 -13.28 6.32
CA ASN A 315 15.81 -12.02 5.59
C ASN A 315 14.54 -11.98 4.74
N GLU A 316 13.96 -10.79 4.66
CA GLU A 316 12.86 -10.47 3.76
C GLU A 316 13.37 -10.50 2.31
N ALA A 317 12.84 -11.42 1.52
CA ALA A 317 13.24 -11.65 0.15
C ALA A 317 12.09 -12.28 -0.64
N GLU A 318 12.34 -12.65 -1.89
CA GLU A 318 11.43 -13.50 -2.67
C GLU A 318 11.95 -14.96 -2.63
N PRO A 319 11.05 -15.97 -2.57
CA PRO A 319 11.44 -17.36 -2.71
C PRO A 319 12.10 -17.59 -4.07
N CYS A 320 13.20 -18.34 -4.09
CA CYS A 320 13.94 -18.66 -5.31
C CYS A 320 13.67 -20.10 -5.75
N GLU A 321 14.15 -21.06 -4.98
CA GLU A 321 14.08 -22.50 -5.29
C GLU A 321 14.01 -23.33 -4.00
N THR A 322 13.53 -24.57 -4.12
CA THR A 322 13.41 -25.52 -3.00
C THR A 322 14.74 -26.24 -2.73
N VAL A 323 15.13 -26.28 -1.46
CA VAL A 323 16.29 -27.01 -0.93
C VAL A 323 15.80 -28.20 -0.13
N GLN A 324 16.45 -29.34 -0.33
CA GLN A 324 16.09 -30.64 0.27
C GLN A 324 17.01 -30.94 1.44
N PHE A 325 16.51 -31.70 2.41
CA PHE A 325 17.28 -32.20 3.55
C PHE A 325 17.29 -33.74 3.57
N PRO A 326 18.31 -34.40 4.15
CA PRO A 326 18.42 -35.86 4.16
C PRO A 326 17.27 -36.58 4.89
N ASP A 327 16.58 -35.91 5.81
CA ASP A 327 15.40 -36.44 6.51
C ASP A 327 14.12 -36.41 5.68
N GLY A 328 14.18 -35.81 4.49
CA GLY A 328 13.06 -35.66 3.57
C GLY A 328 12.27 -34.36 3.74
N ASP A 329 12.73 -33.46 4.61
CA ASP A 329 12.17 -32.11 4.70
C ASP A 329 12.60 -31.25 3.50
N GLU A 330 11.76 -30.27 3.17
CA GLU A 330 11.97 -29.33 2.06
C GLU A 330 11.74 -27.91 2.57
N GLN A 331 12.58 -26.97 2.13
CA GLN A 331 12.46 -25.54 2.45
C GLN A 331 12.62 -24.68 1.20
N GLU A 332 11.95 -23.52 1.17
CA GLU A 332 12.19 -22.51 0.14
C GLU A 332 13.23 -21.51 0.62
N TRP A 333 14.27 -21.29 -0.19
CA TRP A 333 15.35 -20.36 0.15
C TRP A 333 15.35 -19.16 -0.79
N CYS A 334 15.80 -18.00 -0.29
CA CYS A 334 16.00 -16.84 -1.15
C CYS A 334 17.16 -17.07 -2.11
N SER A 335 17.21 -16.27 -3.18
CA SER A 335 18.24 -16.43 -4.22
C SER A 335 19.67 -16.38 -3.66
N ASP A 336 19.96 -15.50 -2.70
CA ASP A 336 21.28 -15.41 -2.10
C ASP A 336 21.63 -16.66 -1.27
N CYS A 337 20.71 -17.20 -0.49
CA CYS A 337 20.93 -18.44 0.25
C CYS A 337 21.08 -19.62 -0.69
N PHE A 338 20.20 -19.74 -1.69
CA PHE A 338 20.21 -20.85 -2.63
C PHE A 338 21.55 -20.93 -3.40
N HIS A 339 22.01 -19.81 -3.97
CA HIS A 339 23.24 -19.84 -4.77
C HIS A 339 24.53 -19.96 -3.95
N ASN A 340 24.53 -19.53 -2.69
CA ASN A 340 25.74 -19.48 -1.87
C ASN A 340 25.85 -20.60 -0.83
N GLN A 341 24.75 -21.28 -0.50
CA GLN A 341 24.70 -22.25 0.60
C GLN A 341 24.04 -23.59 0.18
N THR A 342 24.01 -23.88 -1.11
CA THR A 342 23.53 -25.19 -1.60
C THR A 342 24.58 -25.90 -2.43
N THR A 343 24.52 -27.24 -2.38
CA THR A 343 25.29 -28.14 -3.25
C THR A 343 24.32 -29.00 -4.04
N TYR A 344 24.65 -29.23 -5.31
CA TYR A 344 23.87 -30.08 -6.20
C TYR A 344 24.30 -31.53 -6.10
N CYS A 345 23.36 -32.44 -5.87
CA CYS A 345 23.60 -33.88 -5.87
C CYS A 345 23.34 -34.45 -7.28
N ASP A 346 24.40 -34.92 -7.94
CA ASP A 346 24.34 -35.48 -9.29
C ASP A 346 23.56 -36.80 -9.35
N HIS A 347 23.46 -37.54 -8.24
CA HIS A 347 22.75 -38.82 -8.18
C HIS A 347 21.24 -38.64 -8.37
N ASN A 348 20.64 -37.77 -7.55
CA ASN A 348 19.19 -37.59 -7.49
C ASN A 348 18.69 -36.29 -8.14
N GLN A 349 19.61 -35.47 -8.65
CA GLN A 349 19.35 -34.23 -9.39
C GLN A 349 18.62 -33.16 -8.54
N ARG A 350 19.03 -33.01 -7.28
CA ARG A 350 18.44 -32.06 -6.32
C ARG A 350 19.49 -31.20 -5.64
N HIS A 351 19.05 -30.05 -5.12
CA HIS A 351 19.85 -29.15 -4.30
C HIS A 351 19.64 -29.43 -2.81
N TYR A 352 20.73 -29.46 -2.07
CA TYR A 352 20.78 -29.69 -0.63
C TYR A 352 21.57 -28.57 0.03
N SER A 353 21.41 -28.37 1.34
CA SER A 353 22.26 -27.44 2.08
C SER A 353 23.74 -27.87 1.94
N ASP A 354 24.65 -26.89 1.78
CA ASP A 354 26.09 -27.13 1.78
C ASP A 354 26.66 -27.54 3.16
N SER A 355 25.82 -27.52 4.20
CA SER A 355 26.14 -28.05 5.52
C SER A 355 26.03 -29.57 5.62
N GLU A 356 25.43 -30.22 4.62
CA GLU A 356 25.36 -31.68 4.52
C GLU A 356 26.70 -32.28 4.07
N ASP A 357 26.90 -33.57 4.34
CA ASP A 357 28.12 -34.29 3.96
C ASP A 357 28.05 -34.76 2.50
N PHE A 358 28.92 -34.20 1.65
CA PHE A 358 29.07 -34.60 0.24
C PHE A 358 30.41 -35.29 -0.02
N ILE A 359 30.40 -36.22 -0.98
CA ILE A 359 31.59 -36.84 -1.52
C ILE A 359 31.67 -36.62 -3.04
N THR A 360 32.90 -36.55 -3.55
CA THR A 360 33.18 -36.52 -4.99
C THR A 360 33.53 -37.93 -5.43
N VAL A 361 32.70 -38.53 -6.28
CA VAL A 361 32.92 -39.86 -6.86
C VAL A 361 33.55 -39.71 -8.23
N HIS A 362 34.77 -40.22 -8.38
CA HIS A 362 35.54 -40.17 -9.62
C HIS A 362 35.18 -41.32 -10.56
N ALA A 363 35.18 -41.03 -11.86
CA ALA A 363 34.99 -42.00 -12.93
C ALA A 363 35.94 -41.72 -14.10
N ASN A 364 36.07 -42.66 -15.03
CA ASN A 364 36.96 -42.54 -16.19
C ASN A 364 36.73 -41.29 -17.06
N HIS A 365 35.53 -40.71 -17.02
CA HIS A 365 35.12 -39.58 -17.85
C HIS A 365 34.61 -38.37 -17.08
N GLY A 366 34.86 -38.28 -15.78
CA GLY A 366 34.45 -37.13 -14.98
C GLY A 366 34.39 -37.43 -13.49
N SER A 367 33.63 -36.60 -12.77
CA SER A 367 33.32 -36.82 -11.37
C SER A 367 31.87 -36.42 -11.11
N SER A 368 31.27 -37.02 -10.10
CA SER A 368 29.93 -36.68 -9.62
C SER A 368 29.99 -36.28 -8.15
N THR A 369 29.32 -35.20 -7.78
CA THR A 369 29.15 -34.81 -6.37
C THR A 369 27.84 -35.42 -5.88
N ILE A 370 27.90 -36.22 -4.82
CA ILE A 370 26.73 -36.89 -4.26
C ILE A 370 26.72 -36.74 -2.73
N LEU A 371 25.57 -36.97 -2.11
CA LEU A 371 25.49 -37.11 -0.66
C LEU A 371 26.28 -38.34 -0.22
N ALA A 372 27.01 -38.22 0.89
CA ALA A 372 27.79 -39.33 1.44
C ALA A 372 26.91 -40.55 1.76
N ASP A 373 25.68 -40.32 2.24
CA ASP A 373 24.70 -41.37 2.55
C ASP A 373 24.17 -42.09 1.29
N ASP A 374 24.23 -41.45 0.12
CA ASP A 374 23.83 -42.04 -1.17
C ASP A 374 24.97 -42.85 -1.83
N SER A 375 26.15 -42.93 -1.19
CA SER A 375 27.36 -43.54 -1.78
C SER A 375 27.15 -44.99 -2.22
N ASP A 376 26.51 -45.82 -1.39
CA ASP A 376 26.24 -47.23 -1.71
C ASP A 376 25.23 -47.39 -2.86
N GLU A 377 24.18 -46.56 -2.89
CA GLU A 377 23.15 -46.58 -3.95
C GLU A 377 23.68 -46.07 -5.29
N PHE A 378 24.54 -45.05 -5.25
CA PHE A 378 25.27 -44.55 -6.40
C PHE A 378 26.27 -45.59 -6.95
N GLY A 379 26.71 -46.53 -6.12
CA GLY A 379 27.74 -47.50 -6.48
C GLY A 379 29.15 -46.93 -6.33
N ALA A 380 29.36 -46.00 -5.40
CA ALA A 380 30.69 -45.53 -5.06
C ALA A 380 31.44 -46.56 -4.21
N VAL A 381 32.76 -46.62 -4.36
CA VAL A 381 33.67 -47.39 -3.52
C VAL A 381 34.84 -46.51 -3.10
N TYR A 382 35.32 -46.70 -1.87
CA TYR A 382 36.46 -45.95 -1.35
C TYR A 382 37.78 -46.65 -1.67
N LEU A 383 38.73 -45.92 -2.26
CA LEU A 383 40.08 -46.40 -2.54
C LEU A 383 41.02 -45.90 -1.44
N SER A 384 41.46 -46.80 -0.57
CA SER A 384 42.29 -46.52 0.61
C SER A 384 43.68 -45.97 0.25
N ASP A 385 44.23 -46.39 -0.88
CA ASP A 385 45.55 -46.00 -1.37
C ASP A 385 45.60 -44.54 -1.87
N ARG A 386 44.45 -43.99 -2.27
CA ARG A 386 44.31 -42.64 -2.82
C ARG A 386 43.52 -41.67 -1.95
N ASP A 387 42.80 -42.18 -0.95
CA ASP A 387 41.89 -41.38 -0.10
C ASP A 387 40.75 -40.76 -0.92
N GLU A 388 40.25 -41.49 -1.92
CA GLU A 388 39.28 -41.02 -2.92
C GLU A 388 38.11 -41.98 -3.08
N TRP A 389 36.93 -41.44 -3.43
CA TRP A 389 35.77 -42.24 -3.82
C TRP A 389 35.73 -42.39 -5.34
N TRP A 390 35.47 -43.60 -5.81
CA TRP A 390 35.41 -43.94 -7.22
C TRP A 390 34.16 -44.72 -7.57
N ASP A 391 33.71 -44.58 -8.80
CA ASP A 391 32.63 -45.39 -9.36
C ASP A 391 33.07 -46.85 -9.41
N ARG A 392 32.24 -47.75 -8.86
CA ARG A 392 32.54 -49.19 -8.77
C ARG A 392 32.87 -49.81 -10.12
N ASP A 393 32.32 -49.31 -11.23
CA ASP A 393 32.58 -49.84 -12.57
C ASP A 393 34.00 -49.49 -13.07
N CYS A 394 34.65 -48.48 -12.47
CA CYS A 394 36.06 -48.13 -12.75
C CYS A 394 37.05 -48.89 -11.85
N CYS A 395 36.54 -49.59 -10.85
CA CYS A 395 37.33 -50.22 -9.82
C CYS A 395 37.19 -51.74 -9.85
N ARG A 396 38.14 -52.41 -9.20
CA ARG A 396 38.09 -53.86 -9.01
C ARG A 396 38.76 -54.21 -7.68
N ARG A 397 38.28 -55.28 -7.04
CA ARG A 397 38.90 -55.79 -5.82
C ARG A 397 40.15 -56.59 -6.17
N CYS A 398 41.23 -56.38 -5.44
CA CYS A 398 42.42 -57.23 -5.50
C CYS A 398 42.07 -58.61 -4.94
N ASP A 399 42.38 -59.67 -5.69
CA ASP A 399 42.02 -61.03 -5.30
C ASP A 399 42.79 -61.51 -4.04
N ALA A 400 43.94 -60.89 -3.73
CA ALA A 400 44.77 -61.22 -2.57
C ALA A 400 44.43 -60.40 -1.31
N SER A 401 44.31 -59.07 -1.42
CA SER A 401 44.06 -58.19 -0.27
C SER A 401 42.58 -57.97 0.02
N ASP A 402 41.69 -58.27 -0.94
CA ASP A 402 40.24 -58.02 -0.87
C ASP A 402 39.88 -56.52 -0.79
N GLU A 403 40.84 -55.62 -0.97
CA GLU A 403 40.67 -54.16 -1.05
C GLU A 403 40.33 -53.70 -2.47
N TRP A 404 39.65 -52.55 -2.59
CA TRP A 404 39.33 -51.94 -3.89
C TRP A 404 40.53 -51.15 -4.41
N TYR A 405 40.81 -51.31 -5.71
CA TYR A 405 41.78 -50.52 -6.46
C TYR A 405 41.14 -50.01 -7.75
N HIS A 406 41.71 -48.97 -8.34
CA HIS A 406 41.38 -48.62 -9.71
C HIS A 406 41.79 -49.76 -10.65
N ALA A 407 40.99 -50.05 -11.67
CA ALA A 407 41.23 -51.20 -12.55
C ALA A 407 42.61 -51.15 -13.25
N ASP A 408 43.13 -49.96 -13.52
CA ASP A 408 44.46 -49.75 -14.15
C ASP A 408 45.64 -50.03 -13.20
N ASP A 409 45.41 -50.08 -11.89
CA ASP A 409 46.45 -50.35 -10.89
C ASP A 409 46.59 -51.84 -10.57
N LEU A 410 45.67 -52.67 -11.10
CA LEU A 410 45.73 -54.11 -10.94
C LEU A 410 46.38 -54.75 -12.17
N THR A 411 47.23 -55.73 -11.92
CA THR A 411 47.82 -56.56 -12.96
C THR A 411 47.24 -57.96 -12.90
N GLU A 412 46.75 -58.47 -14.04
CA GLU A 412 46.33 -59.86 -14.14
C GLU A 412 47.56 -60.79 -14.13
N TYR A 413 47.65 -61.65 -13.11
CA TYR A 413 48.69 -62.65 -12.94
C TYR A 413 48.05 -64.02 -12.71
N HIS A 414 48.24 -64.94 -13.67
CA HIS A 414 47.66 -66.29 -13.64
C HIS A 414 46.13 -66.37 -13.46
N GLY A 415 45.39 -65.35 -13.89
CA GLY A 415 43.93 -65.28 -13.79
C GLY A 415 43.42 -64.64 -12.50
N GLU A 416 44.33 -64.18 -11.64
CA GLU A 416 44.05 -63.36 -10.46
C GLU A 416 44.46 -61.91 -10.75
N TRP A 417 43.72 -60.93 -10.24
CA TRP A 417 44.04 -59.50 -10.35
C TRP A 417 44.69 -59.03 -9.05
N LEU A 418 45.99 -58.76 -9.12
CA LEU A 418 46.80 -58.43 -7.95
C LEU A 418 47.24 -56.97 -8.01
N CYS A 419 47.24 -56.31 -6.86
CA CYS A 419 47.89 -55.01 -6.70
C CYS A 419 49.41 -55.17 -6.66
N ASP A 420 50.14 -54.07 -6.89
CA ASP A 420 51.60 -54.09 -7.00
C ASP A 420 52.32 -54.68 -5.77
N GLU A 421 51.75 -54.55 -4.57
CA GLU A 421 52.32 -55.10 -3.34
C GLU A 421 52.18 -56.63 -3.21
N GLU A 422 51.15 -57.19 -3.85
CA GLU A 422 50.82 -58.63 -3.81
C GLU A 422 51.35 -59.37 -5.05
N LEU A 423 51.90 -58.64 -6.03
CA LEU A 423 52.57 -59.25 -7.17
C LEU A 423 53.82 -60.01 -6.68
N PRO A 424 54.00 -61.29 -7.06
CA PRO A 424 55.18 -62.03 -6.67
C PRO A 424 56.44 -61.33 -7.18
N GLU A 425 57.46 -61.26 -6.30
CA GLU A 425 58.77 -60.73 -6.68
C GLU A 425 59.24 -61.40 -7.98
N PRO A 426 59.68 -60.63 -8.98
CA PRO A 426 60.07 -61.19 -10.27
C PRO A 426 61.12 -62.28 -10.06
N PHE A 427 60.83 -63.49 -10.56
CA PHE A 427 61.74 -64.63 -10.50
C PHE A 427 63.14 -64.21 -10.95
N ASP A 428 64.12 -64.44 -10.07
CA ASP A 428 65.54 -64.17 -10.28
C ASP A 428 66.12 -65.19 -11.28
N ASP A 429 65.67 -65.15 -12.54
CA ASP A 429 66.21 -65.96 -13.62
C ASP A 429 67.54 -65.33 -14.05
N ASP A 430 68.63 -66.10 -13.95
CA ASP A 430 70.04 -65.69 -13.97
C ASP A 430 70.55 -64.98 -15.25
N ASP A 431 69.69 -64.59 -16.19
CA ASP A 431 70.08 -63.86 -17.39
C ASP A 431 69.96 -62.33 -17.22
N ALA A 432 71.06 -61.70 -16.83
CA ALA A 432 71.18 -60.25 -16.65
C ALA A 432 70.84 -59.43 -17.92
N ALA A 433 70.79 -60.05 -19.11
CA ALA A 433 70.42 -59.37 -20.35
C ALA A 433 68.90 -59.25 -20.54
N MET A 434 68.09 -60.12 -19.92
CA MET A 434 66.61 -60.10 -20.05
C MET A 434 65.90 -59.49 -18.84
N ARG A 435 66.59 -59.30 -17.71
CA ARG A 435 66.03 -58.80 -16.43
C ARG A 435 65.22 -57.50 -16.53
N ASN A 436 65.54 -56.63 -17.49
CA ASN A 436 64.84 -55.36 -17.67
C ASN A 436 64.19 -55.20 -19.05
N ALA A 437 64.24 -56.22 -19.92
CA ALA A 437 63.75 -56.07 -21.28
C ALA A 437 62.24 -55.77 -21.32
N HIS A 438 61.44 -56.51 -20.54
CA HIS A 438 60.00 -56.30 -20.48
C HIS A 438 59.62 -54.97 -19.79
N ILE A 439 60.32 -54.58 -18.72
CA ILE A 439 60.11 -53.29 -18.03
C ILE A 439 60.50 -52.12 -18.95
N VAL A 440 61.64 -52.19 -19.62
CA VAL A 440 62.09 -51.15 -20.57
C VAL A 440 61.15 -51.06 -21.77
N THR A 441 60.66 -52.19 -22.28
CA THR A 441 59.64 -52.18 -23.35
C THR A 441 58.31 -51.61 -22.87
N ARG A 442 57.84 -51.95 -21.66
CA ARG A 442 56.62 -51.38 -21.05
C ARG A 442 56.76 -49.86 -20.85
N LEU A 443 57.87 -49.39 -20.27
CA LEU A 443 58.13 -47.97 -20.08
C LEU A 443 58.25 -47.21 -21.40
N SER A 444 58.89 -47.79 -22.42
CA SER A 444 58.96 -47.22 -23.76
C SER A 444 57.57 -47.09 -24.38
N PHE A 445 56.74 -48.14 -24.25
CA PHE A 445 55.37 -48.12 -24.77
C PHE A 445 54.51 -47.07 -24.07
N HIS A 446 54.58 -46.95 -22.74
CA HIS A 446 53.85 -45.89 -22.01
C HIS A 446 54.34 -44.49 -22.38
N ALA A 447 55.65 -44.29 -22.59
CA ALA A 447 56.19 -43.01 -23.04
C ALA A 447 55.70 -42.65 -24.45
N ASP A 448 55.65 -43.63 -25.36
CA ASP A 448 55.12 -43.44 -26.72
C ASP A 448 53.62 -43.12 -26.70
N MET A 449 52.83 -43.83 -25.88
CA MET A 449 51.40 -43.56 -25.73
C MET A 449 51.12 -42.18 -25.10
N ALA A 450 51.89 -41.77 -24.09
CA ALA A 450 51.80 -40.44 -23.51
C ALA A 450 52.14 -39.34 -24.54
N ALA A 451 53.14 -39.58 -25.40
CA ALA A 451 53.48 -38.67 -26.49
C ALA A 451 52.34 -38.56 -27.52
N ILE A 452 51.68 -39.68 -27.86
CA ILE A 452 50.50 -39.70 -28.74
C ILE A 452 49.34 -38.93 -28.11
N HIS A 453 49.02 -39.16 -26.83
CA HIS A 453 47.94 -38.45 -26.13
C HIS A 453 48.19 -36.93 -26.08
N SER A 454 49.43 -36.51 -25.81
CA SER A 454 49.82 -35.09 -25.86
C SER A 454 49.63 -34.50 -27.26
N LEU A 455 49.88 -35.28 -28.31
CA LEU A 455 49.68 -34.84 -29.68
C LEU A 455 48.19 -34.69 -30.02
N VAL A 456 47.36 -35.65 -29.59
CA VAL A 456 45.89 -35.62 -29.76
C VAL A 456 45.30 -34.39 -29.06
N ALA A 457 45.63 -34.15 -27.80
CA ALA A 457 45.16 -32.99 -27.05
C ALA A 457 45.53 -31.66 -27.73
N LYS A 458 46.72 -31.56 -28.33
CA LYS A 458 47.12 -30.37 -29.12
C LYS A 458 46.23 -30.17 -30.35
N TRP A 459 45.87 -31.25 -31.05
CA TRP A 459 44.99 -31.18 -32.23
C TRP A 459 43.55 -30.83 -31.85
N GLU A 460 43.05 -31.34 -30.73
CA GLU A 460 41.72 -31.01 -30.22
C GLU A 460 41.61 -29.53 -29.82
N ALA A 461 42.60 -29.03 -29.06
CA ALA A 461 42.68 -27.61 -28.70
C ALA A 461 42.76 -26.70 -29.95
N ALA A 462 43.54 -27.08 -30.96
CA ALA A 462 43.59 -26.36 -32.22
C ALA A 462 42.24 -26.39 -32.98
N GLY A 463 41.53 -27.52 -32.92
CA GLY A 463 40.19 -27.67 -33.49
C GLY A 463 39.15 -26.79 -32.80
N GLU A 464 39.18 -26.70 -31.47
CA GLU A 464 38.32 -25.81 -30.68
C GLU A 464 38.57 -24.34 -30.98
N GLN A 465 39.83 -23.92 -31.02
CA GLN A 465 40.19 -22.55 -31.40
C GLN A 465 39.68 -22.21 -32.80
N ALA A 466 39.79 -23.13 -33.76
CA ALA A 466 39.26 -22.93 -35.11
C ALA A 466 37.72 -22.82 -35.12
N ARG A 467 37.01 -23.62 -34.30
CA ARG A 467 35.55 -23.52 -34.13
C ARG A 467 35.15 -22.18 -33.52
N ALA A 468 35.84 -21.73 -32.48
CA ALA A 468 35.58 -20.45 -31.81
C ALA A 468 35.78 -19.26 -32.76
N VAL A 469 36.85 -19.26 -33.55
CA VAL A 469 37.10 -18.22 -34.58
C VAL A 469 35.99 -18.20 -35.63
N ARG A 470 35.51 -19.37 -36.09
CA ARG A 470 34.40 -19.46 -37.05
C ARG A 470 33.10 -18.89 -36.48
N LEU A 471 32.75 -19.25 -35.24
CA LEU A 471 31.56 -18.74 -34.54
C LEU A 471 31.61 -17.23 -34.35
N ARG A 472 32.78 -16.69 -33.97
CA ARG A 472 32.98 -15.24 -33.83
C ARG A 472 32.71 -14.51 -35.15
N ARG A 473 33.27 -15.01 -36.26
CA ARG A 473 33.05 -14.44 -37.59
C ARG A 473 31.57 -14.49 -38.01
N GLN A 474 30.86 -15.58 -37.72
CA GLN A 474 29.43 -15.68 -37.99
C GLN A 474 28.61 -14.67 -37.18
N ARG A 475 28.95 -14.43 -35.91
CA ARG A 475 28.30 -13.39 -35.09
C ARG A 475 28.55 -12.00 -35.65
N GLU A 476 29.79 -11.67 -35.98
CA GLU A 476 30.16 -10.38 -36.59
C GLU A 476 29.44 -10.14 -37.92
N GLU A 477 29.34 -11.17 -38.78
CA GLU A 477 28.60 -11.10 -40.04
C GLU A 477 27.08 -10.90 -39.82
N ALA A 478 26.50 -11.57 -38.81
CA ALA A 478 25.08 -11.42 -38.45
C ALA A 478 24.77 -10.03 -37.87
N GLU A 479 25.66 -9.48 -37.04
CA GLU A 479 25.55 -8.11 -36.51
C GLU A 479 25.67 -7.08 -37.64
N HIS A 480 26.63 -7.25 -38.56
CA HIS A 480 26.75 -6.40 -39.74
C HIS A 480 25.51 -6.44 -40.64
N ALA A 481 24.85 -7.60 -40.75
CA ALA A 481 23.59 -7.74 -41.48
C ALA A 481 22.44 -7.02 -40.77
N ARG A 482 22.33 -7.15 -39.44
CA ARG A 482 21.35 -6.40 -38.61
C ARG A 482 21.54 -4.89 -38.74
N PHE A 483 22.78 -4.41 -38.66
CA PHE A 483 23.08 -2.98 -38.79
C PHE A 483 22.71 -2.43 -40.18
N ARG A 484 22.95 -3.22 -41.24
CA ARG A 484 22.52 -2.86 -42.61
C ARG A 484 21.01 -2.78 -42.74
N LEU A 485 20.27 -3.72 -42.15
CA LEU A 485 18.80 -3.71 -42.16
C LEU A 485 18.22 -2.54 -41.34
N ALA A 486 18.80 -2.20 -40.20
CA ALA A 486 18.40 -1.04 -39.42
C ALA A 486 18.68 0.29 -40.16
N SER A 487 19.82 0.38 -40.85
CA SER A 487 20.18 1.56 -41.64
C SER A 487 19.27 1.76 -42.85
N SER A 488 18.84 0.68 -43.51
CA SER A 488 17.89 0.78 -44.62
C SER A 488 16.46 1.10 -44.15
N ALA A 489 16.05 0.63 -42.98
CA ALA A 489 14.76 1.01 -42.37
C ALA A 489 14.72 2.51 -41.98
N SER A 490 15.82 3.05 -41.44
CA SER A 490 15.92 4.47 -41.12
C SER A 490 15.93 5.37 -42.36
N ALA A 491 16.46 4.90 -43.49
CA ALA A 491 16.44 5.63 -44.76
C ALA A 491 15.03 5.67 -45.40
N LEU A 492 14.20 4.64 -45.16
CA LEU A 492 12.81 4.60 -45.64
C LEU A 492 11.87 5.47 -44.80
N SER A 493 12.17 5.68 -43.51
CA SER A 493 11.38 6.57 -42.62
C SER A 493 11.46 8.05 -43.04
N HIS A 494 12.58 8.49 -43.61
CA HIS A 494 12.74 9.89 -44.05
C HIS A 494 12.13 10.23 -45.41
N GLN A 495 11.55 9.27 -46.14
CA GLN A 495 10.84 9.56 -47.42
C GLN A 495 9.31 9.58 -47.31
N SER A 496 8.72 9.35 -46.12
CA SER A 496 7.26 9.32 -45.93
C SER A 496 6.69 10.52 -45.17
N ALA A 497 7.34 11.69 -45.27
CA ALA A 497 6.88 12.94 -44.66
C ALA A 497 6.70 14.05 -45.70
N ALA A 498 5.95 13.78 -46.77
CA ALA A 498 5.33 14.82 -47.59
C ALA A 498 4.25 14.18 -48.47
N LEU A 499 2.97 14.35 -48.07
CA LEU A 499 1.81 14.61 -48.94
C LEU A 499 0.51 14.58 -48.09
N PRO A 500 -0.34 15.61 -48.18
CA PRO A 500 -1.69 15.59 -47.62
C PRO A 500 -2.72 15.18 -48.68
N GLY A 501 -3.75 14.44 -48.29
CA GLY A 501 -5.01 14.39 -49.04
C GLY A 501 -5.65 13.01 -49.20
N ASP A 502 -6.88 12.95 -48.69
CA ASP A 502 -8.04 12.19 -49.15
C ASP A 502 -8.17 10.67 -48.86
N ALA A 503 -9.21 10.40 -48.07
CA ALA A 503 -9.91 9.12 -47.97
C ALA A 503 -10.63 8.79 -49.30
N PRO A 504 -10.83 7.50 -49.63
CA PRO A 504 -12.13 6.89 -49.30
C PRO A 504 -12.10 5.38 -48.97
N GLN A 505 -13.31 4.92 -48.65
CA GLN A 505 -13.77 3.63 -48.14
C GLN A 505 -13.40 2.34 -48.90
N ALA A 506 -13.28 1.27 -48.09
CA ALA A 506 -13.85 -0.08 -48.22
C ALA A 506 -13.27 -1.13 -49.21
N SER A 507 -12.96 -2.29 -48.60
CA SER A 507 -13.32 -3.66 -49.01
C SER A 507 -12.19 -4.64 -49.37
N ALA A 508 -12.31 -5.84 -48.77
CA ALA A 508 -11.84 -7.17 -49.19
C ALA A 508 -10.39 -7.63 -48.86
N VAL A 509 -10.28 -8.36 -47.73
CA VAL A 509 -9.70 -9.72 -47.50
C VAL A 509 -8.77 -10.29 -48.60
N PRO A 510 -7.59 -10.84 -48.24
CA PRO A 510 -7.49 -12.27 -47.95
C PRO A 510 -6.70 -12.65 -46.70
N GLU A 511 -7.20 -13.68 -46.01
CA GLU A 511 -6.49 -14.51 -45.03
C GLU A 511 -5.17 -15.01 -45.61
N ILE A 512 -4.07 -14.74 -44.90
CA ILE A 512 -2.79 -15.43 -45.11
C ILE A 512 -2.64 -16.45 -44.00
N ILE A 513 -2.83 -17.71 -44.38
CA ILE A 513 -2.51 -18.91 -43.61
C ILE A 513 -1.00 -18.92 -43.36
N LEU A 514 -0.59 -18.73 -42.10
CA LEU A 514 0.75 -19.07 -41.64
C LEU A 514 0.75 -20.56 -41.26
N SER A 515 1.28 -21.40 -42.16
CA SER A 515 1.67 -22.77 -41.87
C SER A 515 2.76 -22.77 -40.81
N VAL A 516 2.42 -23.21 -39.60
CA VAL A 516 3.38 -23.68 -38.60
C VAL A 516 3.88 -25.06 -39.06
N THR A 517 5.05 -25.09 -39.68
CA THR A 517 5.77 -26.34 -39.94
C THR A 517 6.40 -26.79 -38.63
N ALA A 518 5.73 -27.72 -37.95
CA ALA A 518 6.31 -28.48 -36.85
C ALA A 518 7.52 -29.27 -37.38
N MET A 519 8.72 -29.00 -36.85
CA MET A 519 9.85 -29.90 -37.01
C MET A 519 9.66 -31.07 -36.03
N ALA A 520 9.29 -32.21 -36.59
CA ALA A 520 9.33 -33.48 -35.90
C ALA A 520 10.78 -33.82 -35.54
N LEU A 521 11.03 -34.01 -34.24
CA LEU A 521 12.19 -34.74 -33.73
C LEU A 521 12.06 -36.22 -34.13
N PRO A 522 13.13 -36.88 -34.58
CA PRO A 522 13.09 -38.32 -34.83
C PRO A 522 13.02 -39.07 -33.51
N SER A 523 11.92 -39.79 -33.27
CA SER A 523 11.84 -40.82 -32.25
C SER A 523 12.72 -42.00 -32.68
N VAL A 524 13.81 -42.24 -31.96
CA VAL A 524 14.51 -43.53 -32.03
C VAL A 524 13.90 -44.42 -30.97
N ALA A 525 13.13 -45.40 -31.43
CA ALA A 525 12.72 -46.52 -30.61
C ALA A 525 13.89 -47.51 -30.52
N SER A 526 14.33 -47.81 -29.30
CA SER A 526 15.06 -49.04 -28.99
C SER A 526 14.33 -49.78 -27.89
N SER A 527 13.57 -50.78 -28.33
CA SER A 527 13.06 -51.90 -27.54
C SER A 527 14.19 -52.87 -27.21
N HIS A 528 14.33 -53.24 -25.93
CA HIS A 528 14.36 -54.62 -25.40
C HIS A 528 14.74 -54.55 -23.91
N ALA A 529 13.79 -54.82 -23.02
CA ALA A 529 13.48 -56.15 -22.49
C ALA A 529 14.46 -56.56 -21.38
N GLY A 530 14.09 -56.26 -20.14
CA GLY A 530 14.48 -57.05 -18.98
C GLY A 530 13.43 -58.12 -18.73
N ALA A 531 13.86 -59.37 -18.82
CA ALA A 531 13.78 -60.28 -17.69
C ALA A 531 15.14 -60.22 -16.98
#